data_AF-A0A653ZMC3-F1
#
_entry.id   AF-A0A653ZMC3-F1
#
_cell.length_a   1.000
_cell.length_b   1.000
_cell.length_c   1.000
_cell.angle_alpha   90.00
_cell.angle_beta   90.00
_cell.angle_gamma   90.00
#
_symmetry.space_group_name_H-M   'P 1'
#
loop_
_entity.id
_entity.type
_entity.pdbx_description
1 polymer ?
#
loop_
_entity_poly.entity_id
_entity_poly.type
_entity_poly.pdbx_seq_one_letter_code
_entity_poly.pdbx_strand_id
1 'polypeptide(L)'
;MLLAALLLMQGAATVPPPPSAPVCRRDERSGGVAFVIRGPDRECRRFRAPRSYEGAWIDEFEGSQFVEGARSYDEARRRMASDPTVYWLDIDAKSDIARAVPRRSGTAYHIRLIAREMLPEPQRSPFSLPGFGHMGMWHRSLLVDAVQSAEVIRAAPE
;
A
#
# COMPACT_ATOMS: atom_id res chain seq x y z
N MET A 1 -40.78 3.71 58.04
CA MET A 1 -40.83 4.37 56.71
C MET A 1 -39.57 5.20 56.57
N LEU A 2 -39.04 5.34 55.34
CA LEU A 2 -37.68 5.81 54.98
C LEU A 2 -36.58 4.77 55.28
N LEU A 3 -35.59 4.44 54.44
CA LEU A 3 -35.07 5.06 53.22
C LEU A 3 -34.78 3.95 52.19
N ALA A 4 -35.33 4.06 50.99
CA ALA A 4 -34.90 3.32 49.80
C ALA A 4 -34.74 4.35 48.67
N ALA A 5 -33.60 5.05 48.66
CA ALA A 5 -33.29 6.05 47.65
C ALA A 5 -31.77 6.18 47.50
N LEU A 6 -31.12 5.13 47.00
CA LEU A 6 -29.70 5.18 46.66
C LEU A 6 -29.42 4.23 45.49
N LEU A 7 -29.89 4.61 44.31
CA LEU A 7 -29.49 4.04 43.03
C LEU A 7 -29.77 5.10 41.97
N LEU A 8 -28.90 5.19 40.97
CA LEU A 8 -28.90 6.12 39.81
C LEU A 8 -28.01 7.36 39.93
N MET A 9 -26.74 7.16 40.31
CA MET A 9 -25.66 7.96 39.72
C MET A 9 -25.14 7.17 38.52
N GLN A 10 -25.89 7.19 37.41
CA GLN A 10 -25.39 6.69 36.13
C GLN A 10 -24.32 7.67 35.64
N GLY A 11 -23.07 7.24 35.69
CA GLY A 11 -21.97 7.94 35.04
C GLY A 11 -22.30 8.08 33.56
N ALA A 12 -22.46 9.31 33.09
CA ALA A 12 -22.51 9.60 31.66
C ALA A 12 -21.18 9.15 31.06
N ALA A 13 -21.19 7.98 30.42
CA ALA A 13 -20.05 7.51 29.64
C ALA A 13 -19.82 8.56 28.54
N THR A 14 -18.77 9.37 28.71
CA THR A 14 -18.33 10.30 27.68
C THR A 14 -17.92 9.48 26.47
N VAL A 15 -18.77 9.46 25.44
CA VAL A 15 -18.46 8.83 24.17
C VAL A 15 -17.22 9.53 23.63
N PRO A 16 -16.12 8.79 23.35
CA PRO A 16 -14.93 9.42 22.78
C PRO A 16 -15.31 10.10 21.46
N PRO A 17 -14.76 11.30 21.18
CA PRO A 17 -15.03 11.96 19.92
C PRO A 17 -14.63 11.04 18.75
N PRO A 18 -15.36 11.09 17.63
CA PRO A 18 -15.02 10.28 16.47
C PRO A 18 -13.59 10.60 16.00
N PRO A 19 -12.86 9.60 15.47
CA PRO A 19 -11.53 9.83 14.95
C PRO A 19 -11.59 10.88 13.83
N SER A 20 -10.67 11.85 13.87
CA SER A 20 -10.55 12.85 12.82
C SER A 20 -10.26 12.18 11.48
N ALA A 21 -10.92 12.65 10.41
CA ALA A 21 -10.64 12.17 9.06
C ALA A 21 -9.14 12.33 8.71
N PRO A 22 -8.54 11.39 7.97
CA PRO A 22 -7.13 11.45 7.62
C PRO A 22 -6.85 12.67 6.75
N VAL A 23 -5.78 13.40 7.08
CA VAL A 23 -5.32 14.55 6.29
C VAL A 23 -4.56 14.01 5.07
N CYS A 24 -5.19 14.09 3.90
CA CYS A 24 -4.63 13.51 2.67
C CYS A 24 -3.61 14.39 1.97
N ARG A 25 -3.59 15.68 2.27
CA ARG A 25 -2.59 16.61 1.78
C ARG A 25 -2.35 17.70 2.80
N ARG A 26 -1.08 17.97 3.10
CA ARG A 26 -0.64 19.13 3.86
C ARG A 26 0.56 19.74 3.17
N ASP A 27 0.49 21.04 2.91
CA ASP A 27 1.66 21.79 2.47
C ASP A 27 2.46 22.20 3.71
N GLU A 28 3.76 21.93 3.72
CA GLU A 28 4.68 22.25 4.81
C GLU A 28 5.83 23.10 4.30
N ARG A 29 6.37 23.98 5.15
CA ARG A 29 7.56 24.77 4.84
C ARG A 29 8.64 24.51 5.87
N SER A 30 9.82 24.14 5.41
CA SER A 30 11.00 23.99 6.25
C SER A 30 12.22 24.56 5.54
N GLY A 31 12.98 25.43 6.21
CA GLY A 31 14.17 26.06 5.63
C GLY A 31 13.92 26.87 4.35
N GLY A 32 12.73 27.45 4.17
CA GLY A 32 12.35 28.19 2.96
C GLY A 32 11.89 27.32 1.78
N VAL A 33 11.96 25.99 1.90
CA VAL A 33 11.46 25.05 0.89
C VAL A 33 10.04 24.63 1.24
N ALA A 34 9.16 24.61 0.24
CA ALA A 34 7.80 24.11 0.37
C ALA A 34 7.74 22.63 -0.03
N PHE A 35 7.14 21.80 0.83
CA PHE A 35 6.93 20.37 0.64
C PHE A 35 5.43 20.08 0.62
N VAL A 36 5.02 19.11 -0.18
CA VAL A 36 3.65 18.56 -0.12
C VAL A 36 3.74 17.20 0.55
N ILE A 37 3.23 17.12 1.78
CA ILE A 37 3.10 15.86 2.50
C ILE A 37 1.77 15.24 2.13
N ARG A 38 1.81 13.98 1.71
CA ARG A 38 0.61 13.21 1.38
C ARG A 38 0.27 12.27 2.53
N GLY A 39 -1.03 12.11 2.76
CA GLY A 39 -1.52 11.11 3.71
C GLY A 39 -1.26 9.68 3.21
N PRO A 40 -1.51 8.67 4.06
CA PRO A 40 -1.32 7.26 3.71
C PRO A 40 -2.20 6.85 2.54
N ASP A 41 -1.65 6.04 1.63
CA ASP A 41 -2.29 5.77 0.34
C ASP A 41 -3.65 5.08 0.50
N ARG A 42 -3.79 4.16 1.44
CA ARG A 42 -5.04 3.41 1.70
C ARG A 42 -6.24 4.31 2.01
N GLU A 43 -6.03 5.42 2.71
CA GLU A 43 -7.06 6.36 3.10
C GLU A 43 -7.22 7.51 2.10
N CYS A 44 -6.17 7.83 1.34
CA CYS A 44 -6.08 9.08 0.59
C CYS A 44 -6.06 8.93 -0.92
N ARG A 45 -5.93 7.71 -1.44
CA ARG A 45 -6.02 7.42 -2.87
C ARG A 45 -7.36 6.83 -3.23
N ARG A 46 -7.66 6.93 -4.53
CA ARG A 46 -8.79 6.22 -5.13
C ARG A 46 -8.29 4.90 -5.68
N PHE A 47 -9.12 3.88 -5.55
CA PHE A 47 -8.80 2.52 -5.94
C PHE A 47 -9.90 1.92 -6.81
N ARG A 48 -9.52 0.97 -7.66
CA ARG A 48 -10.48 0.00 -8.21
C ARG A 48 -10.96 -0.93 -7.10
N ALA A 49 -12.06 -1.65 -7.36
CA ALA A 49 -12.54 -2.69 -6.46
C ALA A 49 -11.43 -3.76 -6.25
N PRO A 50 -11.33 -4.34 -5.04
CA PRO A 50 -10.40 -5.44 -4.78
C PRO A 50 -10.63 -6.61 -5.74
N ARG A 51 -9.54 -7.22 -6.23
CA ARG A 51 -9.61 -8.48 -7.00
C ARG A 51 -8.39 -9.35 -6.72
N SER A 52 -8.46 -10.60 -7.19
CA SER A 52 -7.31 -11.50 -7.17
C SER A 52 -6.33 -11.14 -8.29
N TYR A 53 -5.05 -11.19 -7.96
CA TYR A 53 -3.93 -11.07 -8.86
C TYR A 53 -2.99 -12.26 -8.62
N GLU A 54 -2.36 -12.73 -9.69
CA GLU A 54 -1.38 -13.80 -9.65
C GLU A 54 -0.23 -13.44 -10.59
N GLY A 55 1.00 -13.70 -10.17
CA GLY A 55 2.17 -13.39 -10.98
C GLY A 55 3.46 -13.43 -10.18
N ALA A 56 4.49 -12.79 -10.72
CA ALA A 56 5.79 -12.72 -10.09
C ALA A 56 5.98 -11.40 -9.37
N TRP A 57 6.30 -11.47 -8.07
CA TRP A 57 6.73 -10.33 -7.27
C TRP A 57 8.24 -10.42 -7.06
N ILE A 58 8.96 -9.34 -7.35
CA ILE A 58 10.38 -9.17 -7.05
C ILE A 58 10.49 -8.14 -5.92
N ASP A 59 10.99 -8.58 -4.76
CA ASP A 59 11.22 -7.72 -3.60
C ASP A 59 12.55 -6.99 -3.77
N GLU A 60 12.52 -5.73 -4.19
CA GLU A 60 13.72 -4.89 -4.29
C GLU A 60 13.71 -3.80 -3.21
N PHE A 61 14.90 -3.29 -2.87
CA PHE A 61 15.15 -2.42 -1.70
C PHE A 61 14.17 -1.23 -1.58
N GLU A 62 14.15 -0.33 -2.55
CA GLU A 62 13.28 0.85 -2.53
C GLU A 62 11.91 0.60 -3.18
N GLY A 63 11.66 -0.62 -3.65
CA GLY A 63 10.52 -0.92 -4.49
C GLY A 63 10.25 -2.38 -4.74
N SER A 64 9.00 -2.78 -4.58
CA SER A 64 8.55 -4.11 -4.90
C SER A 64 7.85 -4.08 -6.26
N GLN A 65 8.34 -4.83 -7.23
CA GLN A 65 7.76 -4.87 -8.57
C GLN A 65 6.94 -6.13 -8.76
N PHE A 66 5.72 -6.00 -9.27
CA PHE A 66 4.83 -7.13 -9.55
C PHE A 66 4.47 -7.19 -11.03
N VAL A 67 4.63 -8.36 -11.63
CA VAL A 67 4.30 -8.63 -13.04
C VAL A 67 3.18 -9.65 -13.09
N GLU A 68 1.97 -9.18 -13.42
CA GLU A 68 0.78 -10.03 -13.48
C GLU A 68 0.91 -11.11 -14.57
N GLY A 69 0.59 -12.34 -14.20
CA GLY A 69 0.67 -13.52 -15.06
C GLY A 69 2.05 -14.12 -15.25
N ALA A 70 3.12 -13.46 -14.79
CA ALA A 70 4.48 -14.01 -14.91
C ALA A 70 4.68 -15.21 -13.97
N ARG A 71 5.27 -16.29 -14.50
CA ARG A 71 5.45 -17.56 -13.74
C ARG A 71 6.89 -17.81 -13.32
N SER A 72 7.83 -17.01 -13.80
CA SER A 72 9.26 -17.15 -13.50
C SER A 72 9.94 -15.80 -13.33
N TYR A 73 11.07 -15.80 -12.63
CA TYR A 73 11.89 -14.59 -12.45
C TYR A 73 12.35 -14.01 -13.80
N ASP A 74 12.84 -14.86 -14.71
CA ASP A 74 13.37 -14.39 -15.99
C ASP A 74 12.27 -13.80 -16.88
N GLU A 75 11.07 -14.38 -16.86
CA GLU A 75 9.92 -13.81 -17.56
C GLU A 75 9.54 -12.44 -16.98
N ALA A 76 9.46 -12.32 -15.66
CA ALA A 76 9.15 -11.06 -14.99
C ALA A 76 10.17 -9.98 -15.36
N ARG A 77 11.47 -10.29 -15.29
CA ARG A 77 12.55 -9.35 -15.64
C ARG A 77 12.50 -8.90 -17.10
N ARG A 78 12.18 -9.80 -18.05
CA ARG A 78 12.02 -9.42 -19.46
C ARG A 78 10.86 -8.44 -19.67
N ARG A 79 9.76 -8.62 -18.94
CA ARG A 79 8.55 -7.78 -19.06
C ARG A 79 8.71 -6.42 -18.37
N MET A 80 9.45 -6.35 -17.26
CA MET A 80 9.68 -5.10 -16.51
C MET A 80 10.19 -3.92 -17.36
N ALA A 81 10.95 -4.20 -18.42
CA ALA A 81 11.52 -3.14 -19.26
C ALA A 81 10.51 -2.47 -20.21
N SER A 82 9.37 -3.10 -20.50
CA SER A 82 8.51 -2.68 -21.62
C SER A 82 7.02 -2.91 -21.41
N ASP A 83 6.61 -3.56 -20.33
CA ASP A 83 5.25 -4.04 -20.16
C ASP A 83 4.38 -3.09 -19.31
N PRO A 84 3.25 -2.57 -19.84
CA PRO A 84 2.29 -1.75 -19.08
C PRO A 84 1.55 -2.53 -17.98
N THR A 85 1.75 -3.84 -17.86
CA THR A 85 1.21 -4.70 -16.79
C THR A 85 2.18 -4.89 -15.63
N VAL A 86 3.26 -4.10 -15.58
CA VAL A 86 4.15 -4.01 -14.43
C VAL A 86 3.54 -3.04 -13.42
N TYR A 87 3.41 -3.51 -12.19
CA TYR A 87 2.86 -2.74 -11.08
C TYR A 87 3.95 -2.46 -10.05
N TRP A 88 3.91 -1.26 -9.51
CA TRP A 88 4.49 -1.00 -8.20
C TRP A 88 3.63 -1.64 -7.12
N LEU A 89 4.19 -2.56 -6.35
CA LEU A 89 3.51 -3.16 -5.21
C LEU A 89 3.69 -2.26 -3.99
N ASP A 90 2.64 -1.56 -3.60
CA ASP A 90 2.60 -0.75 -2.39
C ASP A 90 2.26 -1.63 -1.18
N ILE A 91 3.10 -1.53 -0.16
CA ILE A 91 3.06 -2.34 1.05
C ILE A 91 2.99 -1.39 2.23
N ASP A 92 1.79 -1.18 2.76
CA ASP A 92 1.59 -0.38 3.96
C ASP A 92 1.62 -1.24 5.23
N ALA A 93 1.58 -0.58 6.39
CA ALA A 93 1.58 -1.29 7.69
C ALA A 93 0.35 -2.20 7.89
N LYS A 94 -0.70 -2.06 7.08
CA LYS A 94 -1.92 -2.87 7.13
C LYS A 94 -1.90 -4.01 6.10
N SER A 95 -0.94 -4.02 5.17
CA SER A 95 -0.80 -5.08 4.17
C SER A 95 -0.30 -6.37 4.81
N ASP A 96 -1.02 -7.47 4.61
CA ASP A 96 -0.66 -8.77 5.15
C ASP A 96 0.67 -9.31 4.63
N ILE A 97 1.14 -8.85 3.46
CA ILE A 97 2.39 -9.29 2.85
C ILE A 97 3.61 -9.08 3.76
N ALA A 98 3.63 -8.01 4.55
CA ALA A 98 4.71 -7.72 5.48
C ALA A 98 4.82 -8.77 6.61
N ARG A 99 3.72 -9.47 6.91
CA ARG A 99 3.66 -10.55 7.92
C ARG A 99 3.73 -11.93 7.28
N ALA A 100 3.12 -12.10 6.10
CA ALA A 100 2.91 -13.39 5.45
C ALA A 100 4.11 -13.85 4.62
N VAL A 101 4.94 -12.93 4.13
CA VAL A 101 6.08 -13.26 3.26
C VAL A 101 7.36 -12.66 3.84
N PRO A 102 8.36 -13.48 4.22
CA PRO A 102 9.65 -12.97 4.67
C PRO A 102 10.29 -12.13 3.58
N ARG A 103 10.52 -10.84 3.84
CA ARG A 103 11.12 -9.92 2.88
C ARG A 103 12.63 -10.05 2.88
N ARG A 104 13.21 -10.23 1.69
CA ARG A 104 14.66 -10.26 1.47
C ARG A 104 14.94 -9.69 0.10
N SER A 105 15.52 -8.49 0.07
CA SER A 105 15.86 -7.78 -1.16
C SER A 105 16.59 -8.70 -2.15
N GLY A 106 16.10 -8.75 -3.39
CA GLY A 106 16.58 -9.64 -4.45
C GLY A 106 15.87 -10.99 -4.54
N THR A 107 14.95 -11.29 -3.62
CA THR A 107 14.12 -12.51 -3.68
C THR A 107 12.92 -12.27 -4.58
N ALA A 108 12.57 -13.28 -5.37
CA ALA A 108 11.37 -13.28 -6.18
C ALA A 108 10.44 -14.43 -5.79
N TYR A 109 9.15 -14.12 -5.83
CA TYR A 109 8.06 -15.01 -5.45
C TYR A 109 7.08 -15.14 -6.60
N HIS A 110 6.57 -16.35 -6.82
CA HIS A 110 5.29 -16.51 -7.49
C HIS A 110 4.20 -16.37 -6.42
N ILE A 111 3.38 -15.33 -6.56
CA ILE A 111 2.46 -14.88 -5.50
C ILE A 111 1.05 -14.76 -6.04
N ARG A 112 0.07 -15.14 -5.21
CA ARG A 112 -1.35 -14.82 -5.40
C ARG A 112 -1.81 -13.90 -4.27
N LEU A 113 -2.45 -12.80 -4.62
CA LEU A 113 -2.81 -11.72 -3.71
C LEU A 113 -4.21 -11.18 -3.99
N ILE A 114 -4.88 -10.69 -2.95
CA ILE A 114 -6.03 -9.80 -3.07
C ILE A 114 -5.49 -8.38 -2.94
N ALA A 115 -5.72 -7.55 -3.96
CA ALA A 115 -5.22 -6.18 -3.97
C ALA A 115 -6.17 -5.24 -4.71
N ARG A 116 -5.85 -3.96 -4.60
CA ARG A 116 -6.56 -2.85 -5.22
C ARG A 116 -5.61 -2.05 -6.10
N GLU A 117 -5.97 -1.91 -7.37
CA GLU A 117 -5.23 -1.01 -8.26
C GLU A 117 -5.52 0.45 -7.92
N MET A 118 -4.44 1.21 -7.70
CA MET A 118 -4.51 2.65 -7.50
C MET A 118 -4.91 3.35 -8.80
N LEU A 119 -5.89 4.24 -8.70
CA LEU A 119 -6.27 5.11 -9.81
C LEU A 119 -5.35 6.33 -9.86
N PRO A 120 -4.99 6.82 -11.07
CA PRO A 120 -4.26 8.06 -11.21
C PRO A 120 -4.95 9.23 -10.52
N GLU A 121 -4.14 10.13 -9.95
CA GLU A 121 -4.64 11.35 -9.35
C GLU A 121 -4.93 12.42 -10.41
N PRO A 122 -6.05 13.14 -10.27
CA PRO A 122 -6.42 14.20 -11.21
C PRO A 122 -5.61 15.49 -11.01
N GLN A 123 -5.09 15.75 -9.80
CA GLN A 123 -4.24 16.90 -9.51
C GLN A 123 -2.86 16.42 -9.04
N ARG A 124 -1.84 16.66 -9.86
CA ARG A 124 -0.45 16.43 -9.48
C ARG A 124 0.28 17.77 -9.42
N SER A 125 1.18 17.88 -8.44
CA SER A 125 2.13 18.98 -8.41
C SER A 125 2.94 18.98 -9.71
N PRO A 126 3.29 20.15 -10.28
CA PRO A 126 4.16 20.22 -11.45
C PRO A 126 5.55 19.60 -11.20
N PHE A 127 5.93 19.40 -9.94
CA PHE A 127 7.19 18.79 -9.53
C PHE A 127 7.09 17.28 -9.22
N SER A 128 5.91 16.67 -9.37
CA SER A 128 5.70 15.23 -9.14
C SER A 128 5.63 14.50 -10.47
N LEU A 129 6.50 13.49 -10.67
CA LEU A 129 6.36 12.60 -11.81
C LEU A 129 4.99 11.88 -11.75
N PRO A 130 4.37 11.60 -12.91
CA PRO A 130 3.01 11.10 -13.01
C PRO A 130 2.87 9.59 -12.68
N GLY A 131 3.86 8.99 -12.03
CA GLY A 131 3.81 7.59 -11.66
C GLY A 131 3.65 7.34 -10.17
N PHE A 132 3.80 6.07 -9.84
CA PHE A 132 3.86 5.48 -8.52
C PHE A 132 5.29 5.00 -8.25
N GLY A 133 5.55 4.61 -7.01
CA GLY A 133 6.84 4.07 -6.59
C GLY A 133 7.97 5.09 -6.50
N HIS A 134 9.21 4.59 -6.50
CA HIS A 134 10.40 5.42 -6.34
C HIS A 134 10.42 6.52 -7.41
N MET A 135 10.41 7.78 -6.97
CA MET A 135 10.33 8.97 -7.80
C MET A 135 9.16 8.99 -8.81
N GLY A 136 8.12 8.18 -8.67
CA GLY A 136 7.01 8.16 -9.62
C GLY A 136 7.35 7.60 -11.00
N MET A 137 8.24 6.60 -11.08
CA MET A 137 8.66 5.99 -12.34
C MET A 137 7.68 4.93 -12.89
N TRP A 138 6.70 4.46 -12.10
CA TRP A 138 5.78 3.39 -12.52
C TRP A 138 4.40 3.92 -12.90
N HIS A 139 3.81 3.42 -13.99
CA HIS A 139 2.49 3.89 -14.41
C HIS A 139 1.32 3.34 -13.59
N ARG A 140 1.54 2.25 -12.85
CA ARG A 140 0.50 1.51 -12.13
C ARG A 140 0.99 1.09 -10.76
N SER A 141 0.07 0.98 -9.80
CA SER A 141 0.38 0.45 -8.48
C SER A 141 -0.77 -0.37 -7.91
N LEU A 142 -0.43 -1.37 -7.12
CA LEU A 142 -1.35 -2.20 -6.35
C LEU A 142 -1.10 -1.96 -4.86
N LEU A 143 -2.16 -1.66 -4.11
CA LEU A 143 -2.16 -1.76 -2.66
C LEU A 143 -2.59 -3.17 -2.26
N VAL A 144 -1.71 -3.88 -1.55
CA VAL A 144 -2.00 -5.26 -1.12
C VAL A 144 -2.93 -5.26 0.09
N ASP A 145 -4.01 -6.04 -0.01
CA ASP A 145 -4.95 -6.29 1.08
C ASP A 145 -4.62 -7.60 1.78
N ALA A 146 -4.49 -8.70 1.03
CA ALA A 146 -4.20 -10.03 1.58
C ALA A 146 -3.28 -10.85 0.66
N VAL A 147 -2.48 -11.73 1.25
CA VAL A 147 -1.68 -12.73 0.53
C VAL A 147 -2.37 -14.09 0.64
N GLN A 148 -2.60 -14.75 -0.50
CA GLN A 148 -3.21 -16.08 -0.56
C GLN A 148 -2.16 -17.19 -0.62
N SER A 149 -1.09 -16.97 -1.39
CA SER A 149 0.04 -17.90 -1.49
C SER A 149 1.28 -17.16 -1.95
N ALA A 150 2.46 -17.57 -1.50
CA ALA A 150 3.75 -17.07 -1.98
C ALA A 150 4.75 -18.22 -2.02
N GLU A 151 5.31 -18.49 -3.19
CA GLU A 151 6.34 -19.51 -3.41
C GLU A 151 7.62 -18.82 -3.89
N VAL A 152 8.75 -19.12 -3.26
CA VAL A 152 10.04 -18.58 -3.70
C VAL A 152 10.41 -19.21 -5.04
N ILE A 153 10.52 -18.38 -6.09
CA ILE A 153 10.96 -18.80 -7.42
C ILE A 153 12.41 -18.41 -7.71
N ARG A 154 12.98 -17.50 -6.90
CA ARG A 154 14.41 -17.18 -6.89
C ARG A 154 14.78 -16.61 -5.53
N ALA A 155 15.76 -17.22 -4.87
CA ALA A 155 16.35 -16.65 -3.66
C ALA A 155 17.27 -15.47 -4.00
N ALA A 156 17.33 -14.48 -3.10
CA ALA A 156 18.38 -13.46 -3.15
C ALA A 156 19.76 -14.12 -3.05
N PRO A 157 20.79 -13.58 -3.72
CA PRO A 157 22.17 -14.00 -3.51
C PRO A 157 22.55 -13.86 -2.02
N GLU A 158 23.45 -14.73 -1.56
CA GLU A 158 24.04 -14.67 -0.22
C GLU A 158 24.90 -13.42 -0.03
#